data_AF-A0AAE4BY75-F1
#
_entry.id   AF-A0AAE4BY75-F1
#
_cell.length_a   1.000
_cell.length_b   1.000
_cell.length_c   1.000
_cell.angle_alpha   90.00
_cell.angle_beta   90.00
_cell.angle_gamma   90.00
#
_symmetry.space_group_name_H-M   'P 1'
#
loop_
_entity.id
_entity.type
_entity.pdbx_description
1 polymer ?
#
loop_
_entity_poly.entity_id
_entity_poly.type
_entity_poly.pdbx_seq_one_letter_code
_entity_poly.pdbx_strand_id
1 'polypeptide(L)'
;MQERMEESRLNELGREERSRLSARETELRSYRDVVQRQERELDLYRARLKEEQLAREREFQKELEAREKFFAERERKLVERQRGFEEMLMHRQAETDALRDHLQKEIAKRESELQRALLELQQEKDRYTEESRKNIERTSKDYVSDALDTLDRKESQFHFMSKLWSFFGAGALAAAIGFFGYITLSSAIALPSPITWEFLAFSVFKGLVAVALLAGLAKYSFMFSNSYMQEALKNADRRHAINFGKFYLESYGAAADWSQVKEAFEHWNITGINAFSRHENALPTVDALEKAVALVKRASNSFPKPKSDAVA
;
A
#
# COMPACT_ATOMS: atom_id res chain seq x y z
N MET A 1 125.69 -69.74 110.15
CA MET A 1 124.33 -69.91 110.71
C MET A 1 123.54 -68.58 110.74
N GLN A 2 123.81 -67.65 109.81
CA GLN A 2 123.10 -66.37 109.65
C GLN A 2 122.34 -66.28 108.30
N GLU A 3 122.66 -67.13 107.31
CA GLU A 3 121.95 -67.17 106.01
C GLU A 3 120.56 -67.84 106.04
N ARG A 4 120.19 -68.60 107.09
CA ARG A 4 118.86 -69.25 107.18
C ARG A 4 117.74 -68.37 107.72
N MET A 5 118.03 -67.22 108.34
CA MET A 5 116.99 -66.35 108.92
C MET A 5 116.47 -65.27 107.95
N GLU A 6 117.23 -64.92 106.91
CA GLU A 6 116.78 -63.96 105.88
C GLU A 6 115.80 -64.60 104.87
N GLU A 7 115.94 -65.91 104.61
CA GLU A 7 115.08 -66.66 103.70
C GLU A 7 113.64 -66.85 104.25
N SER A 8 113.48 -66.90 105.58
CA SER A 8 112.16 -67.07 106.22
C SER A 8 111.33 -65.78 106.24
N ARG A 9 111.96 -64.60 106.29
CA ARG A 9 111.28 -63.30 106.28
C ARG A 9 110.81 -62.88 104.88
N LEU A 10 111.55 -63.25 103.83
CA LEU A 10 111.15 -63.03 102.44
C LEU A 10 109.94 -63.89 102.03
N ASN A 11 109.77 -65.08 102.64
CA ASN A 11 108.63 -65.95 102.36
C ASN A 11 107.30 -65.51 103.01
N GLU A 12 107.33 -64.85 104.17
CA GLU A 12 106.10 -64.33 104.81
C GLU A 12 105.58 -63.06 104.12
N LEU A 13 106.47 -62.12 103.76
CA LEU A 13 106.11 -60.92 102.98
C LEU A 13 105.52 -61.28 101.60
N GLY A 14 106.05 -62.32 100.95
CA GLY A 14 105.50 -62.84 99.69
C GLY A 14 104.14 -63.51 99.84
N ARG A 15 103.76 -64.01 101.03
CA ARG A 15 102.44 -64.60 101.29
C ARG A 15 101.37 -63.54 101.56
N GLU A 16 101.69 -62.49 102.28
CA GLU A 16 100.75 -61.38 102.54
C GLU A 16 100.44 -60.57 101.27
N GLU A 17 101.43 -60.31 100.41
CA GLU A 17 101.20 -59.69 99.11
C GLU A 17 100.31 -60.56 98.22
N ARG A 18 100.53 -61.88 98.16
CA ARG A 18 99.66 -62.81 97.40
C ARG A 18 98.22 -62.82 97.93
N SER A 19 98.02 -62.73 99.24
CA SER A 19 96.68 -62.66 99.85
C SER A 19 95.95 -61.36 99.51
N ARG A 20 96.61 -60.21 99.64
CA ARG A 20 96.04 -58.90 99.24
C ARG A 20 95.75 -58.84 97.74
N LEU A 21 96.62 -59.40 96.91
CA LEU A 21 96.41 -59.51 95.47
C LEU A 21 95.19 -60.39 95.17
N SER A 22 95.03 -61.53 95.85
CA SER A 22 93.87 -62.42 95.65
C SER A 22 92.52 -61.78 96.05
N ALA A 23 92.49 -61.01 97.15
CA ALA A 23 91.29 -60.29 97.59
C ALA A 23 90.90 -59.20 96.59
N ARG A 24 91.89 -58.42 96.10
CA ARG A 24 91.70 -57.40 95.08
C ARG A 24 91.29 -57.99 93.73
N GLU A 25 91.82 -59.16 93.36
CA GLU A 25 91.38 -59.90 92.16
C GLU A 25 89.92 -60.36 92.29
N THR A 26 89.49 -60.76 93.48
CA THR A 26 88.11 -61.19 93.73
C THR A 26 87.14 -60.00 93.68
N GLU A 27 87.54 -58.86 94.23
CA GLU A 27 86.77 -57.62 94.15
C GLU A 27 86.72 -57.05 92.72
N LEU A 28 87.82 -57.10 91.98
CA LEU A 28 87.84 -56.73 90.55
C LEU A 28 86.97 -57.66 89.71
N ARG A 29 86.87 -58.95 90.07
CA ARG A 29 85.95 -59.90 89.42
C ARG A 29 84.49 -59.55 89.72
N SER A 30 84.13 -59.22 90.96
CA SER A 30 82.75 -58.84 91.28
C SER A 30 82.33 -57.53 90.60
N TYR A 31 83.22 -56.52 90.53
CA TYR A 31 82.96 -55.31 89.75
C TYR A 31 82.85 -55.61 88.25
N ARG A 32 83.71 -56.48 87.71
CA ARG A 32 83.63 -56.89 86.30
C ARG A 32 82.31 -57.60 85.99
N ASP A 33 81.80 -58.44 86.90
CA ASP A 33 80.52 -59.13 86.72
C ASP A 33 79.33 -58.16 86.77
N VAL A 34 79.36 -57.16 87.67
CA VAL A 34 78.32 -56.12 87.74
C VAL A 34 78.33 -55.25 86.47
N VAL A 35 79.51 -54.84 86.02
CA VAL A 35 79.67 -54.06 84.77
C VAL A 35 79.17 -54.87 83.59
N GLN A 36 79.52 -56.17 83.48
CA GLN A 36 79.03 -57.02 82.41
C GLN A 36 77.50 -57.19 82.43
N ARG A 37 76.87 -57.25 83.61
CA ARG A 37 75.40 -57.30 83.70
C ARG A 37 74.76 -56.00 83.23
N GLN A 38 75.29 -54.85 83.66
CA GLN A 38 74.81 -53.53 83.21
C GLN A 38 75.02 -53.32 81.71
N GLU A 39 76.15 -53.76 81.16
CA GLU A 39 76.40 -53.74 79.72
C GLU A 39 75.37 -54.57 78.96
N ARG A 40 75.09 -55.80 79.41
CA ARG A 40 74.05 -56.64 78.81
C ARG A 40 72.66 -56.02 78.89
N GLU A 41 72.29 -55.43 80.03
CA GLU A 41 71.01 -54.75 80.19
C GLU A 41 70.89 -53.51 79.28
N LEU A 42 71.96 -52.72 79.16
CA LEU A 42 72.01 -51.57 78.26
C LEU A 42 71.95 -52.00 76.80
N ASP A 43 72.61 -53.08 76.42
CA ASP A 43 72.58 -53.62 75.06
C ASP A 43 71.18 -54.17 74.71
N LEU A 44 70.52 -54.85 75.65
CA LEU A 44 69.13 -55.29 75.50
C LEU A 44 68.16 -54.10 75.39
N TYR A 45 68.36 -53.06 76.21
CA TYR A 45 67.55 -51.85 76.16
C TYR A 45 67.75 -51.09 74.83
N ARG A 46 69.00 -50.97 74.37
CA ARG A 46 69.32 -50.38 73.05
C ARG A 46 68.72 -51.19 71.91
N ALA A 47 68.77 -52.52 71.98
CA ALA A 47 68.16 -53.39 70.99
C ALA A 47 66.64 -53.19 70.94
N ARG A 48 65.95 -53.20 72.10
CA ARG A 48 64.51 -52.94 72.19
C ARG A 48 64.16 -51.54 71.66
N LEU A 49 64.89 -50.50 72.05
CA LEU A 49 64.63 -49.14 71.61
C LEU A 49 64.80 -49.01 70.09
N LYS A 50 65.82 -49.66 69.52
CA LYS A 50 66.05 -49.70 68.07
C LYS A 50 64.93 -50.45 67.35
N GLU A 51 64.45 -51.56 67.90
CA GLU A 51 63.31 -52.30 67.36
C GLU A 51 62.02 -51.47 67.40
N GLU A 52 61.74 -50.77 68.50
CA GLU A 52 60.58 -49.87 68.63
C GLU A 52 60.67 -48.69 67.66
N GLN A 53 61.86 -48.10 67.48
CA GLN A 53 62.09 -47.04 66.50
C GLN A 53 61.84 -47.55 65.07
N LEU A 54 62.42 -48.70 64.71
CA LEU A 54 62.20 -49.32 63.40
C LEU A 54 60.73 -49.71 63.17
N ALA A 55 60.04 -50.18 64.21
CA ALA A 55 58.61 -50.48 64.12
C ALA A 55 57.77 -49.23 63.85
N ARG A 56 58.03 -48.14 64.59
CA ARG A 56 57.36 -46.84 64.37
C ARG A 56 57.66 -46.26 62.99
N GLU A 57 58.93 -46.31 62.56
CA GLU A 57 59.30 -45.86 61.21
C GLU A 57 58.58 -46.64 60.11
N ARG A 58 58.45 -47.97 60.27
CA ARG A 58 57.67 -48.80 59.33
C ARG A 58 56.19 -48.46 59.35
N GLU A 59 55.61 -48.20 60.51
CA GLU A 59 54.21 -47.77 60.62
C GLU A 59 53.99 -46.40 59.96
N PHE A 60 54.87 -45.43 60.23
CA PHE A 60 54.82 -44.12 59.58
C PHE A 60 54.98 -44.21 58.06
N GLN A 61 55.89 -45.06 57.57
CA GLN A 61 56.04 -45.30 56.13
C GLN A 61 54.76 -45.87 55.52
N LYS A 62 54.14 -46.85 56.17
CA LYS A 62 52.86 -47.43 55.71
C LYS A 62 51.74 -46.39 55.69
N GLU A 63 51.65 -45.53 56.70
CA GLU A 63 50.65 -44.45 56.72
C GLU A 63 50.90 -43.41 55.62
N LEU A 64 52.16 -43.05 55.37
CA LEU A 64 52.54 -42.13 54.30
C LEU A 64 52.17 -42.73 52.94
N GLU A 65 52.54 -43.98 52.67
CA GLU A 65 52.17 -44.67 51.44
C GLU A 65 50.65 -44.77 51.25
N ALA A 66 49.90 -45.02 52.34
CA ALA A 66 48.43 -45.07 52.29
C ALA A 66 47.84 -43.69 51.98
N ARG A 67 48.38 -42.62 52.57
CA ARG A 67 47.97 -41.23 52.29
C ARG A 67 48.31 -40.84 50.86
N GLU A 68 49.52 -41.15 50.39
CA GLU A 68 49.94 -40.88 49.02
C GLU A 68 49.02 -41.57 48.01
N LYS A 69 48.69 -42.86 48.23
CA LYS A 69 47.73 -43.59 47.39
C LYS A 69 46.35 -42.93 47.41
N PHE A 70 45.86 -42.55 48.59
CA PHE A 70 44.57 -41.88 48.74
C PHE A 70 44.53 -40.52 48.00
N PHE A 71 45.58 -39.72 48.13
CA PHE A 71 45.68 -38.43 47.44
C PHE A 71 45.80 -38.62 45.92
N ALA A 72 46.63 -39.58 45.47
CA ALA A 72 46.78 -39.90 44.06
C ALA A 72 45.45 -40.37 43.44
N GLU A 73 44.68 -41.21 44.13
CA GLU A 73 43.34 -41.61 43.68
C GLU A 73 42.36 -40.44 43.63
N ARG A 74 42.37 -39.56 44.64
CA ARG A 74 41.49 -38.39 44.67
C ARG A 74 41.83 -37.40 43.57
N GLU A 75 43.11 -37.17 43.31
CA GLU A 75 43.59 -36.33 42.22
C GLU A 75 43.17 -36.89 40.87
N ARG A 76 43.36 -38.21 40.64
CA ARG A 76 42.86 -38.89 39.43
C ARG A 76 41.36 -38.70 39.24
N LYS A 77 40.55 -38.93 40.28
CA LYS A 77 39.09 -38.73 40.23
C LYS A 77 38.68 -37.27 40.01
N LEU A 78 39.50 -36.31 40.42
CA LEU A 78 39.25 -34.89 40.16
C LEU A 78 39.56 -34.55 38.70
N VAL A 79 40.69 -35.03 38.18
CA VAL A 79 41.09 -34.83 36.79
C VAL A 79 40.10 -35.49 35.83
N GLU A 80 39.65 -36.71 36.12
CA GLU A 80 38.62 -37.40 35.32
C GLU A 80 37.30 -36.64 35.28
N ARG A 81 36.84 -36.10 36.43
CA ARG A 81 35.64 -35.28 36.48
C ARG A 81 35.82 -33.97 35.71
N GLN A 82 36.97 -33.32 35.85
CA GLN A 82 37.26 -32.09 35.13
C GLN A 82 37.26 -32.32 33.61
N ARG A 83 37.90 -33.39 33.14
CA ARG A 83 37.86 -33.79 31.72
C ARG A 83 36.44 -34.08 31.24
N GLY A 84 35.65 -34.83 32.02
CA GLY A 84 34.24 -35.09 31.67
C GLY A 84 33.39 -33.82 31.58
N PHE A 85 33.65 -32.83 32.45
CA PHE A 85 33.00 -31.52 32.35
C PHE A 85 33.46 -30.74 31.13
N GLU A 86 34.76 -30.73 30.84
CA GLU A 86 35.32 -30.06 29.65
C GLU A 86 34.76 -30.67 28.36
N GLU A 87 34.70 -32.00 28.25
CA GLU A 87 34.11 -32.70 27.10
C GLU A 87 32.62 -32.36 26.93
N MET A 88 31.85 -32.38 28.03
CA MET A 88 30.42 -32.03 27.99
C MET A 88 30.21 -30.57 27.56
N LEU A 89 31.04 -29.65 28.03
CA LEU A 89 30.98 -28.24 27.64
C LEU A 89 31.32 -28.06 26.15
N MET A 90 32.39 -28.72 25.68
CA MET A 90 32.78 -28.69 24.26
C MET A 90 31.69 -29.27 23.35
N HIS A 91 31.05 -30.37 23.76
CA HIS A 91 29.94 -30.95 23.03
C HIS A 91 28.75 -29.99 22.92
N ARG A 92 28.30 -29.42 24.04
CA ARG A 92 27.20 -28.44 24.04
C ARG A 92 27.55 -27.21 23.21
N GLN A 93 28.79 -26.74 23.29
CA GLN A 93 29.23 -25.59 22.52
C GLN A 93 29.17 -25.89 21.02
N ALA A 94 29.67 -27.05 20.59
CA ALA A 94 29.58 -27.51 19.21
C ALA A 94 28.12 -27.65 18.73
N GLU A 95 27.22 -28.19 19.56
CA GLU A 95 25.79 -28.25 19.24
C GLU A 95 25.18 -26.85 19.09
N THR A 96 25.51 -25.93 20.00
CA THR A 96 24.99 -24.55 19.92
C THR A 96 25.51 -23.81 18.70
N ASP A 97 26.77 -24.02 18.32
CA ASP A 97 27.37 -23.39 17.15
C ASP A 97 26.79 -23.99 15.86
N ALA A 98 26.59 -25.31 15.80
CA ALA A 98 25.91 -25.96 14.68
C ALA A 98 24.46 -25.49 14.51
N LEU A 99 23.72 -25.31 15.62
CA LEU A 99 22.36 -24.78 15.60
C LEU A 99 22.32 -23.32 15.13
N ARG A 100 23.25 -22.49 15.60
CA ARG A 100 23.39 -21.09 15.16
C ARG A 100 23.67 -21.02 13.66
N ASP A 101 24.60 -21.82 13.16
CA ASP A 101 24.92 -21.88 11.74
C ASP A 101 23.72 -22.33 10.89
N HIS A 102 22.96 -23.31 11.37
CA HIS A 102 21.76 -23.77 10.70
C HIS A 102 20.69 -22.67 10.63
N LEU A 103 20.39 -22.02 11.75
CA LEU A 103 19.42 -20.94 11.84
C LEU A 103 19.84 -19.73 10.99
N GLN A 104 21.13 -19.38 11.00
CA GLN A 104 21.64 -18.27 10.19
C GLN A 104 21.51 -18.54 8.69
N LYS A 105 21.76 -19.78 8.25
CA LYS A 105 21.52 -20.20 6.85
C LYS A 105 20.04 -20.15 6.49
N GLU A 106 19.16 -20.59 7.39
CA GLU A 106 17.72 -20.57 7.15
C GLU A 106 17.19 -19.14 7.08
N ILE A 107 17.60 -18.26 8.00
CA ILE A 107 17.25 -16.84 7.99
C ILE A 107 17.73 -16.19 6.68
N ALA A 108 18.99 -16.37 6.30
CA ALA A 108 19.53 -15.80 5.06
C ALA A 108 18.76 -16.29 3.82
N LYS A 109 18.36 -17.57 3.79
CA LYS A 109 17.54 -18.13 2.72
C LYS A 109 16.16 -17.46 2.69
N ARG A 110 15.47 -17.38 3.82
CA ARG A 110 14.14 -16.75 3.93
C ARG A 110 14.17 -15.27 3.58
N GLU A 111 15.19 -14.54 4.01
CA GLU A 111 15.39 -13.13 3.65
C GLU A 111 15.57 -12.97 2.13
N SER A 112 16.35 -13.85 1.50
CA SER A 112 16.52 -13.82 0.04
C SER A 112 15.23 -14.14 -0.72
N GLU A 113 14.44 -15.09 -0.22
CA GLU A 113 13.12 -15.44 -0.78
C GLU A 113 12.13 -14.28 -0.65
N LEU A 114 12.10 -13.63 0.52
CA LEU A 114 11.27 -12.45 0.78
C LEU A 114 11.65 -11.26 -0.11
N GLN A 115 12.95 -10.99 -0.28
CA GLN A 115 13.42 -9.92 -1.16
C GLN A 115 13.01 -10.17 -2.62
N ARG A 116 13.11 -11.41 -3.10
CA ARG A 116 12.64 -11.78 -4.45
C ARG A 116 11.14 -11.59 -4.59
N ALA A 117 10.36 -12.07 -3.62
CA ALA A 117 8.91 -11.92 -3.63
C ALA A 117 8.48 -10.44 -3.60
N LEU A 118 9.18 -9.58 -2.85
CA LEU A 118 8.92 -8.13 -2.84
C LEU A 118 9.22 -7.49 -4.19
N LEU A 119 10.32 -7.86 -4.84
CA LEU A 119 10.67 -7.36 -6.17
C LEU A 119 9.66 -7.80 -7.23
N GLU A 120 9.24 -9.07 -7.20
CA GLU A 120 8.21 -9.60 -8.10
C GLU A 120 6.87 -8.89 -7.89
N LEU A 121 6.44 -8.72 -6.63
CA LEU A 121 5.22 -8.02 -6.29
C LEU A 121 5.25 -6.56 -6.76
N GLN A 122 6.40 -5.88 -6.62
CA GLN A 122 6.56 -4.51 -7.07
C GLN A 122 6.49 -4.41 -8.61
N GLN A 123 7.14 -5.33 -9.32
CA GLN A 123 7.04 -5.41 -10.78
C GLN A 123 5.64 -5.77 -11.28
N GLU A 124 4.91 -6.64 -10.59
CA GLU A 124 3.50 -6.93 -10.91
C GLU A 124 2.61 -5.72 -10.65
N LYS A 125 2.79 -5.02 -9.52
CA LYS A 125 2.06 -3.80 -9.22
C LYS A 125 2.28 -2.74 -10.29
N ASP A 126 3.51 -2.54 -10.73
CA ASP A 126 3.84 -1.57 -11.78
C ASP A 126 3.18 -1.97 -13.12
N ARG A 127 3.26 -3.26 -13.52
CA ARG A 127 2.58 -3.79 -14.71
C ARG A 127 1.06 -3.62 -14.65
N TYR A 128 0.42 -4.02 -13.54
CA TYR A 128 -1.03 -3.85 -13.36
C TYR A 128 -1.45 -2.39 -13.38
N THR A 129 -0.64 -1.50 -12.82
CA THR A 129 -0.92 -0.06 -12.82
C THR A 129 -0.84 0.49 -14.25
N GLU A 130 0.15 0.08 -15.03
CA GLU A 130 0.28 0.48 -16.44
C GLU A 130 -0.84 -0.09 -17.32
N GLU A 131 -1.18 -1.38 -17.19
CA GLU A 131 -2.25 -2.01 -17.96
C GLU A 131 -3.61 -1.42 -17.62
N SER A 132 -3.90 -1.22 -16.33
CA SER A 132 -5.12 -0.56 -15.87
C SER A 132 -5.22 0.87 -16.42
N ARG A 133 -4.13 1.64 -16.38
CA ARG A 133 -4.06 2.98 -16.98
C ARG A 133 -4.34 2.97 -18.48
N LYS A 134 -3.71 2.06 -19.24
CA LYS A 134 -3.94 1.92 -20.69
C LYS A 134 -5.38 1.52 -21.01
N ASN A 135 -5.96 0.61 -20.23
CA ASN A 135 -7.35 0.21 -20.40
C ASN A 135 -8.32 1.36 -20.10
N ILE A 136 -8.11 2.10 -19.00
CA ILE A 136 -8.93 3.28 -18.66
C ILE A 136 -8.84 4.33 -19.76
N GLU A 137 -7.63 4.59 -20.28
CA GLU A 137 -7.42 5.54 -21.38
C GLU A 137 -8.18 5.12 -22.64
N ARG A 138 -8.07 3.83 -23.04
CA ARG A 138 -8.77 3.31 -24.21
C ARG A 138 -10.29 3.36 -24.04
N THR A 139 -10.82 2.85 -22.93
CA THR A 139 -12.26 2.84 -22.69
C THR A 139 -12.83 4.25 -22.59
N SER A 140 -12.11 5.17 -21.94
CA SER A 140 -12.56 6.56 -21.82
C SER A 140 -12.59 7.25 -23.18
N LYS A 141 -11.57 7.01 -24.03
CA LYS A 141 -11.54 7.52 -25.41
C LYS A 141 -12.70 6.99 -26.24
N ASP A 142 -12.99 5.69 -26.16
CA ASP A 142 -14.08 5.05 -26.89
C ASP A 142 -15.45 5.62 -26.45
N TYR A 143 -15.71 5.72 -25.14
CA TYR A 143 -16.95 6.31 -24.63
C TYR A 143 -17.13 7.78 -25.03
N VAL A 144 -16.07 8.57 -24.98
CA VAL A 144 -16.11 9.98 -25.37
C VAL A 144 -16.33 10.13 -26.87
N SER A 145 -15.73 9.26 -27.68
CA SER A 145 -15.95 9.19 -29.13
C SER A 145 -17.41 8.87 -29.47
N ASP A 146 -17.97 7.82 -28.87
CA ASP A 146 -19.36 7.42 -29.10
C ASP A 146 -20.35 8.52 -28.70
N ALA A 147 -20.06 9.24 -27.62
CA ALA A 147 -20.85 10.40 -27.20
C ALA A 147 -20.78 11.53 -28.25
N LEU A 148 -19.58 11.85 -28.75
CA LEU A 148 -19.38 12.85 -29.80
C LEU A 148 -20.14 12.51 -31.09
N ASP A 149 -20.06 11.26 -31.55
CA ASP A 149 -20.77 10.80 -32.76
C ASP A 149 -22.29 10.85 -32.59
N THR A 150 -22.78 10.49 -31.40
CA THR A 150 -24.21 10.58 -31.08
C THR A 150 -24.69 12.04 -31.08
N LEU A 151 -23.89 12.96 -30.54
CA LEU A 151 -24.19 14.40 -30.58
C LEU A 151 -24.13 14.94 -32.01
N ASP A 152 -23.16 14.50 -32.81
CA ASP A 152 -23.03 14.92 -34.21
C ASP A 152 -24.25 14.56 -35.04
N ARG A 153 -24.68 13.31 -34.92
CA ARG A 153 -25.87 12.82 -35.61
C ARG A 153 -27.11 13.62 -35.22
N LYS A 154 -27.26 13.97 -33.93
CA LYS A 154 -28.39 14.78 -33.45
C LYS A 154 -28.34 16.22 -33.96
N GLU A 155 -27.17 16.86 -33.99
CA GLU A 155 -27.03 18.22 -34.54
C GLU A 155 -27.38 18.26 -36.04
N SER A 156 -26.87 17.30 -36.82
CA SER A 156 -27.19 17.19 -38.25
C SER A 156 -28.70 17.00 -38.47
N GLN A 157 -29.34 16.16 -37.66
CA GLN A 157 -30.80 15.98 -37.69
C GLN A 157 -31.56 17.28 -37.38
N PHE A 158 -31.14 18.05 -36.38
CA PHE A 158 -31.79 19.32 -36.04
C PHE A 158 -31.55 20.39 -37.11
N HIS A 159 -30.37 20.48 -37.72
CA HIS A 159 -30.14 21.38 -38.84
C HIS A 159 -30.97 21.01 -40.07
N PHE A 160 -31.09 19.71 -40.38
CA PHE A 160 -31.95 19.24 -41.45
C PHE A 160 -33.40 19.61 -41.20
N MET A 161 -33.90 19.33 -39.99
CA MET A 161 -35.28 19.63 -39.62
C MET A 161 -35.55 21.15 -39.63
N SER A 162 -34.62 21.96 -39.12
CA SER A 162 -34.72 23.42 -39.15
C SER A 162 -34.79 23.98 -40.58
N LYS A 163 -33.96 23.47 -41.50
CA LYS A 163 -33.99 23.86 -42.92
C LYS A 163 -35.31 23.46 -43.58
N LEU A 164 -35.81 22.26 -43.27
CA LEU A 164 -37.07 21.76 -43.81
C LEU A 164 -38.26 22.63 -43.39
N TRP A 165 -38.37 22.96 -42.11
CA TRP A 165 -39.41 23.87 -41.61
C TRP A 165 -39.27 25.29 -42.15
N SER A 166 -38.04 25.79 -42.33
CA SER A 166 -37.81 27.10 -42.97
C SER A 166 -38.28 27.11 -44.42
N PHE A 167 -38.02 26.04 -45.17
CA PHE A 167 -38.48 25.88 -46.55
C PHE A 167 -40.01 25.84 -46.63
N PHE A 168 -40.68 25.10 -45.74
CA PHE A 168 -42.15 25.11 -45.67
C PHE A 168 -42.71 26.49 -45.32
N GLY A 169 -42.07 27.22 -44.39
CA GLY A 169 -42.48 28.58 -44.03
C GLY A 169 -42.33 29.56 -45.20
N ALA A 170 -41.21 29.53 -45.91
CA ALA A 170 -40.97 30.34 -47.10
C ALA A 170 -41.95 29.97 -48.23
N GLY A 171 -42.19 28.68 -48.45
CA GLY A 171 -43.16 28.18 -49.43
C GLY A 171 -44.58 28.62 -49.13
N ALA A 172 -45.01 28.61 -47.86
CA ALA A 172 -46.33 29.11 -47.45
C ALA A 172 -46.49 30.61 -47.73
N LEU A 173 -45.43 31.40 -47.55
CA LEU A 173 -45.44 32.84 -47.80
C LEU A 173 -45.48 33.16 -49.30
N ALA A 174 -44.70 32.44 -50.10
CA ALA A 174 -44.77 32.51 -51.57
C ALA A 174 -46.15 32.08 -52.09
N ALA A 175 -46.74 31.01 -51.52
CA ALA A 175 -48.08 30.57 -51.84
C ALA A 175 -49.14 31.61 -51.46
N ALA A 176 -48.99 32.34 -50.35
CA ALA A 176 -49.90 33.42 -49.97
C ALA A 176 -49.88 34.58 -50.98
N ILE A 177 -48.69 34.99 -51.42
CA ILE A 177 -48.53 36.03 -52.45
C ILE A 177 -49.11 35.55 -53.79
N GLY A 178 -48.81 34.31 -54.18
CA GLY A 178 -49.33 33.71 -55.41
C GLY A 178 -50.86 33.58 -55.39
N PHE A 179 -51.43 33.15 -54.27
CA PHE A 179 -52.88 33.04 -54.08
C PHE A 179 -53.57 34.41 -54.13
N PHE A 180 -52.96 35.43 -53.49
CA PHE A 180 -53.47 36.80 -53.56
C PHE A 180 -53.44 37.35 -54.99
N GLY A 181 -52.35 37.15 -55.72
CA GLY A 181 -52.24 37.51 -57.13
C GLY A 181 -53.25 36.77 -58.01
N TYR A 182 -53.42 35.46 -57.79
CA TYR A 182 -54.40 34.64 -58.50
C TYR A 182 -55.83 35.12 -58.27
N ILE A 183 -56.24 35.35 -57.01
CA ILE A 183 -57.56 35.89 -56.69
C ILE A 183 -57.77 37.25 -57.35
N THR A 184 -56.77 38.13 -57.29
CA THR A 184 -56.87 39.48 -57.87
C THR A 184 -57.08 39.41 -59.38
N LEU A 185 -56.31 38.56 -60.08
CA LEU A 185 -56.41 38.39 -61.53
C LEU A 185 -57.71 37.68 -61.94
N SER A 186 -58.08 36.59 -61.26
CA SER A 186 -59.31 35.86 -61.54
C SER A 186 -60.54 36.73 -61.29
N SER A 187 -60.50 37.55 -60.23
CA SER A 187 -61.60 38.47 -59.92
C SER A 187 -61.69 39.60 -60.93
N ALA A 188 -60.57 40.08 -61.49
CA ALA A 188 -60.57 41.09 -62.54
C ALA A 188 -61.16 40.57 -63.88
N ILE A 189 -60.93 39.30 -64.20
CA ILE A 189 -61.40 38.69 -65.46
C ILE A 189 -62.86 38.20 -65.35
N ALA A 190 -63.27 37.71 -64.18
CA ALA A 190 -64.58 37.08 -63.96
C ALA A 190 -65.57 37.97 -63.19
N LEU A 191 -65.48 39.31 -63.31
CA LEU A 191 -66.40 40.24 -62.66
C LEU A 191 -67.86 39.94 -63.07
N PRO A 192 -68.73 39.55 -62.13
CA PRO A 192 -70.16 39.47 -62.40
C PRO A 192 -70.70 40.90 -62.59
N SER A 193 -71.46 41.12 -63.66
CA SER A 193 -72.25 42.33 -63.84
C SER A 193 -73.72 42.01 -63.53
N PRO A 194 -74.39 42.64 -62.54
CA PRO A 194 -73.90 43.69 -61.64
C PRO A 194 -73.09 43.15 -60.45
N ILE A 195 -72.17 43.97 -59.94
CA ILE A 195 -71.37 43.67 -58.74
C ILE A 195 -72.28 43.80 -57.52
N THR A 196 -72.72 42.66 -56.98
CA THR A 196 -73.47 42.58 -55.72
C THR A 196 -72.53 42.77 -54.53
N TRP A 197 -72.95 43.52 -53.50
CA TRP A 197 -72.17 43.77 -52.29
C TRP A 197 -71.80 42.46 -51.55
N GLU A 198 -72.69 41.47 -51.60
CA GLU A 198 -72.53 40.15 -51.01
C GLU A 198 -71.33 39.40 -51.61
N PHE A 199 -71.13 39.51 -52.93
CA PHE A 199 -69.99 38.91 -53.63
C PHE A 199 -68.66 39.56 -53.23
N LEU A 200 -68.65 40.90 -53.09
CA LEU A 200 -67.48 41.65 -52.65
C LEU A 200 -67.10 41.26 -51.21
N ALA A 201 -68.08 41.26 -50.31
CA ALA A 201 -67.89 40.87 -48.91
C ALA A 201 -67.39 39.43 -48.78
N PHE A 202 -67.97 38.48 -49.53
CA PHE A 202 -67.55 37.09 -49.53
C PHE A 202 -66.12 36.91 -50.08
N SER A 203 -65.76 37.60 -51.16
CA SER A 203 -64.43 37.50 -51.77
C SER A 203 -63.33 38.06 -50.87
N VAL A 204 -63.59 39.20 -50.20
CA VAL A 204 -62.66 39.78 -49.21
C VAL A 204 -62.51 38.86 -48.00
N PHE A 205 -63.61 38.34 -47.46
CA PHE A 205 -63.57 37.43 -46.31
C PHE A 205 -62.79 36.15 -46.62
N LYS A 206 -63.06 35.52 -47.78
CA LYS A 206 -62.32 34.33 -48.24
C LYS A 206 -60.83 34.60 -48.40
N GLY A 207 -60.46 35.73 -49.01
CA GLY A 207 -59.06 36.14 -49.17
C GLY A 207 -58.38 36.36 -47.82
N LEU A 208 -59.05 37.04 -46.88
CA LEU A 208 -58.53 37.30 -45.55
C LEU A 208 -58.30 36.02 -44.74
N VAL A 209 -59.25 35.08 -44.78
CA VAL A 209 -59.12 33.78 -44.09
C VAL A 209 -57.95 32.96 -44.68
N ALA A 210 -57.83 32.91 -46.01
CA ALA A 210 -56.75 32.17 -46.67
C ALA A 210 -55.36 32.76 -46.36
N VAL A 211 -55.22 34.08 -46.41
CA VAL A 211 -53.96 34.77 -46.06
C VAL A 211 -53.64 34.58 -44.57
N ALA A 212 -54.64 34.65 -43.68
CA ALA A 212 -54.44 34.42 -42.25
C ALA A 212 -53.97 33.00 -41.94
N LEU A 213 -54.54 31.99 -42.60
CA LEU A 213 -54.10 30.59 -42.47
C LEU A 213 -52.68 30.37 -42.95
N LEU A 214 -52.32 30.91 -44.12
CA LEU A 214 -50.97 30.79 -44.68
C LEU A 214 -49.94 31.58 -43.86
N ALA A 215 -50.29 32.76 -43.36
CA ALA A 215 -49.46 33.53 -42.46
C ALA A 215 -49.26 32.82 -41.10
N GLY A 216 -50.31 32.17 -40.57
CA GLY A 216 -50.23 31.32 -39.40
C GLY A 216 -49.28 30.15 -39.63
N LEU A 217 -49.44 29.42 -40.73
CA LEU A 217 -48.57 28.31 -41.11
C LEU A 217 -47.11 28.75 -41.25
N ALA A 218 -46.86 29.88 -41.92
CA ALA A 218 -45.53 30.45 -42.05
C ALA A 218 -44.94 30.79 -40.67
N LYS A 219 -45.70 31.45 -39.80
CA LYS A 219 -45.27 31.78 -38.43
C LYS A 219 -44.88 30.54 -37.63
N TYR A 220 -45.74 29.52 -37.60
CA TYR A 220 -45.43 28.28 -36.87
C TYR A 220 -44.20 27.57 -37.46
N SER A 221 -44.09 27.52 -38.78
CA SER A 221 -42.94 26.90 -39.45
C SER A 221 -41.63 27.62 -39.13
N PHE A 222 -41.61 28.95 -39.13
CA PHE A 222 -40.43 29.73 -38.72
C PHE A 222 -40.12 29.59 -37.23
N MET A 223 -41.14 29.54 -36.37
CA MET A 223 -40.95 29.30 -34.93
C MET A 223 -40.28 27.95 -34.69
N PHE A 224 -40.79 26.85 -35.29
CA PHE A 224 -40.18 25.53 -35.18
C PHE A 224 -38.76 25.51 -35.75
N SER A 225 -38.54 26.12 -36.91
CA SER A 225 -37.21 26.23 -37.52
C SER A 225 -36.20 26.92 -36.57
N ASN A 226 -36.61 28.01 -35.91
CA ASN A 226 -35.78 28.71 -34.92
C ASN A 226 -35.54 27.85 -33.67
N SER A 227 -36.54 27.13 -33.15
CA SER A 227 -36.34 26.23 -32.00
C SER A 227 -35.36 25.10 -32.31
N TYR A 228 -35.50 24.45 -33.47
CA TYR A 228 -34.56 23.41 -33.91
C TYR A 228 -33.15 23.98 -34.13
N MET A 229 -33.02 25.20 -34.63
CA MET A 229 -31.72 25.87 -34.80
C MET A 229 -31.06 26.16 -33.45
N GLN A 230 -31.81 26.66 -32.47
CA GLN A 230 -31.30 26.93 -31.12
C GLN A 230 -30.85 25.64 -30.43
N GLU A 231 -31.58 24.54 -30.61
CA GLU A 231 -31.20 23.25 -30.03
C GLU A 231 -29.99 22.62 -30.75
N ALA A 232 -29.85 22.82 -32.07
CA ALA A 232 -28.64 22.47 -32.81
C ALA A 232 -27.41 23.22 -32.28
N LEU A 233 -27.53 24.53 -32.07
CA LEU A 233 -26.45 25.36 -31.53
C LEU A 233 -26.02 24.91 -30.12
N LYS A 234 -26.99 24.60 -29.24
CA LYS A 234 -26.68 24.05 -27.92
C LYS A 234 -25.98 22.70 -27.98
N ASN A 235 -26.36 21.85 -28.92
CA ASN A 235 -25.67 20.57 -29.13
C ASN A 235 -24.25 20.80 -29.67
N ALA A 236 -24.03 21.81 -30.52
CA ALA A 236 -22.70 22.20 -30.98
C ALA A 236 -21.82 22.69 -29.82
N ASP A 237 -22.37 23.54 -28.93
CA ASP A 237 -21.67 24.02 -27.74
C ASP A 237 -21.34 22.87 -26.78
N ARG A 238 -22.29 21.96 -26.55
CA ARG A 238 -22.07 20.73 -25.76
C ARG A 238 -20.94 19.92 -26.37
N ARG A 239 -21.02 19.61 -27.67
CA ARG A 239 -20.01 18.83 -28.38
C ARG A 239 -18.62 19.48 -28.30
N HIS A 240 -18.53 20.79 -28.43
CA HIS A 240 -17.29 21.54 -28.29
C HIS A 240 -16.66 21.36 -26.89
N ALA A 241 -17.47 21.42 -25.84
CA ALA A 241 -17.03 21.16 -24.47
C ALA A 241 -16.61 19.67 -24.25
N ILE A 242 -17.29 18.69 -24.86
CA ILE A 242 -16.80 17.28 -24.87
C ILE A 242 -15.44 17.19 -25.52
N ASN A 243 -15.29 17.85 -26.67
CA ASN A 243 -14.11 17.71 -27.50
C ASN A 243 -12.88 18.30 -26.79
N PHE A 244 -13.07 19.34 -25.96
CA PHE A 244 -12.04 19.79 -25.03
C PHE A 244 -11.69 18.73 -23.97
N GLY A 245 -12.68 18.07 -23.38
CA GLY A 245 -12.44 16.96 -22.45
C GLY A 245 -11.69 15.80 -23.11
N LYS A 246 -12.04 15.45 -24.34
CA LYS A 246 -11.32 14.46 -25.17
C LYS A 246 -9.88 14.88 -25.40
N PHE A 247 -9.64 16.13 -25.82
CA PHE A 247 -8.32 16.68 -26.02
C PHE A 247 -7.49 16.68 -24.74
N TYR A 248 -8.10 16.98 -23.59
CA TYR A 248 -7.43 16.95 -22.29
C TYR A 248 -7.01 15.52 -21.92
N LEU A 249 -7.88 14.53 -22.11
CA LEU A 249 -7.56 13.11 -21.91
C LEU A 249 -6.48 12.63 -22.89
N GLU A 250 -6.46 13.11 -24.14
CA GLU A 250 -5.41 12.79 -25.11
C GLU A 250 -4.06 13.46 -24.79
N SER A 251 -4.09 14.68 -24.27
CA SER A 251 -2.88 15.47 -23.97
C SER A 251 -2.23 15.07 -22.64
N TYR A 252 -3.04 14.74 -21.63
CA TYR A 252 -2.57 14.46 -20.27
C TYR A 252 -2.68 12.98 -19.86
N GLY A 253 -3.47 12.17 -20.58
CA GLY A 253 -3.50 10.70 -20.49
C GLY A 253 -3.29 10.14 -19.08
N ALA A 254 -2.22 9.35 -18.92
CA ALA A 254 -1.87 8.62 -17.70
C ALA A 254 -1.38 9.46 -16.49
N ALA A 255 -1.24 10.79 -16.66
CA ALA A 255 -0.84 11.73 -15.60
C ALA A 255 -1.97 12.68 -15.19
N ALA A 256 -3.15 12.57 -15.81
CA ALA A 256 -4.30 13.42 -15.49
C ALA A 256 -4.83 13.08 -14.10
N ASP A 257 -4.82 14.05 -13.19
CA ASP A 257 -5.50 13.91 -11.91
C ASP A 257 -7.01 13.91 -12.14
N TRP A 258 -7.72 12.92 -11.59
CA TRP A 258 -9.16 12.73 -11.81
C TRP A 258 -9.98 13.94 -11.32
N SER A 259 -9.43 14.71 -10.38
CA SER A 259 -10.01 15.98 -9.92
C SER A 259 -10.10 17.02 -11.05
N GLN A 260 -9.04 17.17 -11.85
CA GLN A 260 -8.94 18.13 -12.95
C GLN A 260 -9.78 17.72 -14.15
N VAL A 261 -9.82 16.41 -14.43
CA VAL A 261 -10.74 15.85 -15.42
C VAL A 261 -12.17 16.15 -15.01
N LYS A 262 -12.55 15.84 -13.76
CA LYS A 262 -13.90 16.12 -13.25
C LYS A 262 -14.27 17.60 -13.33
N GLU A 263 -13.37 18.51 -12.96
CA GLU A 263 -13.58 19.97 -13.07
C GLU A 263 -13.82 20.42 -14.53
N ALA A 264 -13.06 19.87 -15.48
CA ALA A 264 -13.26 20.14 -16.91
C ALA A 264 -14.62 19.62 -17.43
N PHE A 265 -15.09 18.48 -16.93
CA PHE A 265 -16.39 17.88 -17.30
C PHE A 265 -17.58 18.50 -16.54
N GLU A 266 -17.38 19.09 -15.36
CA GLU A 266 -18.44 19.67 -14.52
C GLU A 266 -19.13 20.87 -15.21
N HIS A 267 -18.37 21.68 -15.95
CA HIS A 267 -18.89 22.83 -16.69
C HIS A 267 -19.51 22.50 -18.05
N TRP A 268 -19.40 21.26 -18.52
CA TRP A 268 -19.97 20.86 -19.81
C TRP A 268 -21.48 20.60 -19.74
N ASN A 269 -22.05 20.32 -18.57
CA ASN A 269 -23.50 20.20 -18.45
C ASN A 269 -24.18 21.59 -18.54
N ILE A 270 -24.30 22.12 -19.75
CA ILE A 270 -25.09 23.32 -20.04
C ILE A 270 -26.56 22.91 -19.85
N THR A 271 -27.07 23.14 -18.63
CA THR A 271 -28.48 23.06 -18.24
C THR A 271 -29.26 24.19 -18.93
N GLY A 272 -29.36 24.11 -20.24
CA GLY A 272 -30.15 25.01 -21.05
C GLY A 272 -31.61 24.56 -21.05
N ILE A 273 -32.50 25.41 -20.53
CA ILE A 273 -33.96 25.31 -20.71
C ILE A 273 -34.26 24.91 -22.16
N ASN A 274 -35.07 23.85 -22.36
CA ASN A 274 -35.41 23.33 -23.67
C ASN A 274 -35.95 24.46 -24.57
N ALA A 275 -35.44 24.60 -25.80
CA ALA A 275 -35.93 25.62 -26.73
C ALA A 275 -37.44 25.45 -27.02
N PHE A 276 -37.96 24.23 -26.89
CA PHE A 276 -39.38 23.92 -27.09
C PHE A 276 -40.28 24.34 -25.92
N SER A 277 -39.76 24.45 -24.69
CA SER A 277 -40.57 24.82 -23.52
C SER A 277 -40.84 26.33 -23.39
N ARG A 278 -40.12 27.18 -24.15
CA ARG A 278 -40.42 28.62 -24.23
C ARG A 278 -41.72 28.93 -24.97
N HIS A 279 -42.20 28.01 -25.82
CA HIS A 279 -43.29 28.28 -26.75
C HIS A 279 -44.68 27.93 -26.22
N GLU A 280 -44.80 27.21 -25.11
CA GLU A 280 -46.10 26.94 -24.46
C GLU A 280 -46.77 28.21 -23.91
N ASN A 281 -45.99 29.26 -23.60
CA ASN A 281 -46.51 30.53 -23.09
C ASN A 281 -46.86 31.56 -24.19
N ALA A 282 -46.67 31.22 -25.46
CA ALA A 282 -46.93 32.11 -26.60
C ALA A 282 -48.22 31.71 -27.33
N LEU A 283 -49.32 31.54 -26.59
CA LEU A 283 -50.65 31.64 -27.18
C LEU A 283 -50.78 33.01 -27.89
N PRO A 284 -51.53 33.12 -29.00
CA PRO A 284 -51.68 34.39 -29.70
C PRO A 284 -52.41 35.36 -28.77
N THR A 285 -51.63 36.20 -28.09
CA THR A 285 -52.12 37.20 -27.15
C THR A 285 -52.89 38.28 -27.90
N VAL A 286 -53.87 38.85 -27.18
CA VAL A 286 -54.74 39.97 -27.58
C VAL A 286 -53.95 41.12 -28.25
N ASP A 287 -52.68 41.29 -27.93
CA ASP A 287 -51.75 42.28 -28.53
C ASP A 287 -51.50 42.07 -30.04
N ALA A 288 -51.43 40.81 -30.52
CA ALA A 288 -51.32 40.54 -31.95
C ALA A 288 -52.61 40.88 -32.70
N LEU A 289 -53.75 40.69 -32.03
CA LEU A 289 -55.07 41.05 -32.54
C LEU A 289 -55.25 42.58 -32.54
N GLU A 290 -54.81 43.29 -31.49
CA GLU A 290 -54.81 44.75 -31.42
C GLU A 290 -53.94 45.38 -32.50
N LYS A 291 -52.76 44.83 -32.78
CA LYS A 291 -51.88 45.29 -33.87
C LYS A 291 -52.51 45.08 -35.25
N ALA A 292 -53.18 43.95 -35.45
CA ALA A 292 -53.95 43.69 -36.67
C ALA A 292 -55.13 44.67 -36.82
N VAL A 293 -55.89 44.91 -35.75
CA VAL A 293 -57.00 45.88 -35.72
C VAL A 293 -56.49 47.32 -35.95
N ALA A 294 -55.33 47.68 -35.40
CA ALA A 294 -54.72 48.99 -35.62
C ALA A 294 -54.28 49.20 -37.08
N LEU A 295 -53.75 48.16 -37.73
CA LEU A 295 -53.43 48.19 -39.16
C LEU A 295 -54.68 48.30 -40.04
N VAL A 296 -55.75 47.56 -39.71
CA VAL A 296 -57.04 47.66 -40.41
C VAL A 296 -57.66 49.06 -40.24
N LYS A 297 -57.63 49.64 -39.03
CA LYS A 297 -58.08 51.03 -38.79
C LYS A 297 -57.26 52.07 -39.55
N ARG A 298 -55.94 51.86 -39.69
CA ARG A 298 -55.09 52.74 -40.50
C ARG A 298 -55.44 52.64 -41.98
N ALA A 299 -55.67 51.43 -42.49
CA ALA A 299 -56.07 51.20 -43.87
C ALA A 299 -57.49 51.72 -44.18
N SER A 300 -58.43 51.63 -43.23
CA SER A 300 -59.80 52.16 -43.42
C SER A 300 -59.82 53.69 -43.51
N ASN A 301 -58.93 54.37 -42.78
CA ASN A 301 -58.84 55.84 -42.80
C ASN A 301 -58.17 56.40 -44.06
N SER A 302 -57.56 55.56 -44.89
CA SER A 302 -56.92 55.97 -46.16
C SER A 302 -57.83 55.88 -47.40
N PHE A 303 -59.08 55.43 -47.28
CA PHE A 303 -60.02 55.42 -48.41
C PHE A 303 -60.75 56.77 -48.56
N PRO A 304 -60.84 57.36 -49.77
CA PRO A 304 -61.53 58.63 -49.99
C PRO A 304 -63.05 58.49 -49.83
N LYS A 305 -63.65 59.39 -49.03
CA LYS A 305 -65.12 59.48 -48.88
C LYS A 305 -65.77 59.87 -50.23
N PRO A 306 -66.86 59.22 -50.67
CA PRO A 306 -67.59 59.64 -51.87
C PRO A 306 -68.21 61.03 -51.63
N LYS A 307 -67.97 61.96 -52.56
CA LYS A 307 -68.63 63.27 -52.60
C LYS A 307 -70.12 63.05 -52.90
N SER A 308 -70.98 63.44 -51.97
CA SER A 308 -72.41 63.63 -52.25
C SER A 308 -72.57 64.95 -53.00
N ASP A 309 -72.74 64.88 -54.33
CA ASP A 309 -73.24 66.02 -55.08
C ASP A 309 -74.76 66.07 -54.90
N ALA A 310 -75.20 66.95 -53.99
CA ALA A 310 -76.57 67.43 -53.97
C ALA A 310 -76.62 68.72 -54.80
N VAL A 311 -77.23 68.63 -55.98
CA VAL A 311 -77.71 69.78 -56.76
C VAL A 311 -79.24 69.69 -56.77
N ALA A 312 -79.86 70.47 -55.89
CA ALA A 312 -80.98 71.39 -56.15
C ALA A 312 -81.58 71.81 -54.80
#